data_AF-A0A2S0QAH8-F1
#
_entry.id   AF-A0A2S0QAH8-F1
#
_cell.length_a   1.000
_cell.length_b   1.000
_cell.length_c   1.000
_cell.angle_alpha   90.00
_cell.angle_beta   90.00
_cell.angle_gamma   90.00
#
_symmetry.space_group_name_H-M   'P 1'
#
loop_
_entity.id
_entity.type
_entity.pdbx_description
1 polymer ?
#
loop_
_entity_poly.entity_id
_entity_poly.type
_entity_poly.pdbx_seq_one_letter_code
_entity_poly.pdbx_strand_id
1 'polypeptide(L)'
;MQLAERIGTQETISLEKLQNDSKLARELQQKLIDLGLLDPLADGKFGRFSTQALKDFQLLMKIEEEGLGKATIQALIEVKEVIPLQLSDNLASRIIKYMQSKNKNYFVARGKQRYNIIYIEGANADGVPNADKLNEWNDRRIVIEIAMGTPQIVGNWLATTEPGHYYTVNPMNPKGAARIAFGQYPAWQVGTHGNSEPHEALVQTGVVKLHRDRNKDGFRTGDPEDIGSHFGINQHWGYDNKLVDKASAGCLVGQTRQGHREFMQIIKQDRRYQLNNKYTFMSTIIAGDDLAKTVPA
;
A
#
# COMPACT_ATOMS: atom_id res chain seq x y z
N MET A 1 17.21 22.30 13.02
CA MET A 1 16.95 21.05 12.28
C MET A 1 18.18 20.19 12.53
N GLN A 2 18.05 19.06 13.22
CA GLN A 2 19.23 18.37 13.79
C GLN A 2 20.18 17.87 12.71
N LEU A 3 19.69 17.44 11.54
CA LEU A 3 20.56 17.07 10.41
C LEU A 3 21.43 18.25 9.97
N ALA A 4 20.86 19.45 9.81
CA ALA A 4 21.61 20.64 9.39
C ALA A 4 22.65 21.08 10.45
N GLU A 5 22.30 20.95 11.74
CA GLU A 5 23.21 21.27 12.85
C GLU A 5 24.42 20.32 12.92
N ARG A 6 24.32 19.11 12.35
CA ARG A 6 25.38 18.09 12.35
C ARG A 6 26.38 18.20 11.18
N ILE A 7 26.12 19.04 10.17
CA ILE A 7 27.09 19.25 9.06
C ILE A 7 28.44 19.77 9.58
N GLY A 8 28.43 20.54 10.66
CA GLY A 8 29.63 21.17 11.22
C GLY A 8 30.50 20.27 12.09
N THR A 9 30.05 19.08 12.50
CA THR A 9 30.71 18.32 13.58
C THR A 9 31.84 17.39 13.12
N GLN A 10 32.08 17.22 11.81
CA GLN A 10 33.04 16.27 11.18
C GLN A 10 32.93 14.79 11.62
N GLU A 11 32.20 14.47 12.67
CA GLU A 11 31.99 13.12 13.20
C GLU A 11 30.86 12.39 12.46
N THR A 12 31.15 11.19 11.96
CA THR A 12 30.16 10.27 11.41
C THR A 12 29.29 9.69 12.52
N ILE A 13 27.97 9.76 12.34
CA ILE A 13 27.01 9.24 13.31
C ILE A 13 26.77 7.75 12.99
N SER A 14 27.18 6.87 13.92
CA SER A 14 26.98 5.43 13.76
C SER A 14 25.50 5.03 13.78
N LEU A 15 25.19 3.86 13.22
CA LEU A 15 23.83 3.30 13.26
C LEU A 15 23.33 3.07 14.70
N GLU A 16 24.23 2.72 15.63
CA GLU A 16 23.92 2.58 17.06
C GLU A 16 23.52 3.91 17.69
N LYS A 17 24.24 5.01 17.36
CA LYS A 17 23.85 6.35 17.81
C LYS A 17 22.48 6.74 17.26
N LEU A 18 22.17 6.41 16.00
CA LEU A 18 20.83 6.64 15.42
C LEU A 18 19.73 5.84 16.12
N GLN A 19 20.01 4.62 16.58
CA GLN A 19 19.04 3.82 17.34
C GLN A 19 18.71 4.43 18.71
N ASN A 20 19.67 5.14 19.30
CA ASN A 20 19.54 5.75 20.63
C ASN A 20 19.10 7.23 20.59
N ASP A 21 19.13 7.90 19.43
CA ASP A 21 18.64 9.27 19.25
C ASP A 21 17.30 9.27 18.49
N SER A 22 16.21 9.09 19.23
CA SER A 22 14.87 9.01 18.64
C SER A 22 14.48 10.26 17.83
N LYS A 23 14.97 11.45 18.22
CA LYS A 23 14.62 12.70 17.54
C LYS A 23 15.32 12.80 16.19
N LEU A 24 16.63 12.51 16.15
CA LEU A 24 17.39 12.47 14.90
C LEU A 24 16.88 11.35 13.99
N ALA A 25 16.55 10.18 14.57
CA ALA A 25 15.97 9.06 13.83
C ALA A 25 14.67 9.46 13.13
N ARG A 26 13.75 10.18 13.81
CA ARG A 26 12.51 10.67 13.19
C ARG A 26 12.78 11.60 12.02
N GLU A 27 13.71 12.53 12.19
CA GLU A 27 14.06 13.50 11.15
C GLU A 27 14.62 12.79 9.90
N LEU A 28 15.52 11.83 10.09
CA LEU A 28 16.09 11.03 9.01
C LEU A 28 15.04 10.11 8.35
N GLN A 29 14.20 9.45 9.15
CA GLN A 29 13.11 8.62 8.63
C GLN A 29 12.15 9.46 7.79
N GLN A 30 11.78 10.67 8.23
CA GLN A 30 10.91 11.55 7.46
C GLN A 30 11.51 11.88 6.10
N LYS A 31 12.81 12.20 6.04
CA LYS A 31 13.50 12.42 4.76
C LYS A 31 13.47 11.19 3.85
N LEU A 32 13.70 10.00 4.39
CA LEU A 32 13.65 8.75 3.61
C LEU A 32 12.22 8.40 3.16
N ILE A 33 11.21 8.74 3.95
CA ILE A 33 9.79 8.60 3.60
C ILE A 33 9.43 9.56 2.47
N ASP A 34 9.81 10.84 2.56
CA ASP A 34 9.53 11.85 1.53
C ASP A 34 10.15 11.46 0.17
N LEU A 35 11.28 10.75 0.20
CA LEU A 35 11.98 10.22 -0.97
C LEU A 35 11.38 8.90 -1.51
N GLY A 36 10.38 8.31 -0.84
CA GLY A 36 9.74 7.05 -1.24
C GLY A 36 10.55 5.78 -0.88
N LEU A 37 11.61 5.92 -0.08
CA LEU A 37 12.55 4.84 0.27
C LEU A 37 12.25 4.16 1.61
N LEU A 38 11.39 4.74 2.44
CA LEU A 38 10.96 4.17 3.72
C LEU A 38 9.45 4.32 3.87
N ASP A 39 8.78 3.29 4.37
CA ASP A 39 7.34 3.36 4.60
C ASP A 39 7.03 4.29 5.79
N PRO A 40 5.92 5.06 5.73
CA PRO A 40 5.48 5.86 6.87
C PRO A 40 5.02 4.96 8.03
N LEU A 41 5.08 5.42 9.28
CA LEU A 41 5.45 6.75 9.76
C LEU A 41 6.88 6.81 10.32
N ALA A 42 7.42 8.03 10.45
CA ALA A 42 8.67 8.29 11.17
C ALA A 42 8.46 8.12 12.69
N ASP A 43 8.68 6.91 13.22
CA ASP A 43 8.41 6.55 14.61
C ASP A 43 9.59 6.83 15.58
N GLY A 44 10.78 7.11 15.04
CA GLY A 44 12.02 7.31 15.77
C GLY A 44 12.72 6.02 16.17
N LYS A 45 12.27 4.86 15.68
CA LYS A 45 12.90 3.56 15.90
C LYS A 45 13.75 3.21 14.68
N PHE A 46 15.05 3.48 14.78
CA PHE A 46 15.97 3.29 13.64
C PHE A 46 16.38 1.82 13.45
N GLY A 47 15.42 0.97 13.06
CA GLY A 47 15.63 -0.46 12.89
C GLY A 47 16.15 -0.86 11.51
N ARG A 48 15.95 -2.14 11.17
CA ARG A 48 16.42 -2.75 9.90
C ARG A 48 15.87 -2.06 8.65
N PHE A 49 14.62 -1.62 8.66
CA PHE A 49 14.00 -0.95 7.51
C PHE A 49 14.61 0.43 7.28
N SER A 50 14.74 1.24 8.34
CA SER A 50 15.43 2.53 8.28
C SER A 50 16.88 2.39 7.85
N THR A 51 17.58 1.37 8.37
CA THR A 51 18.96 1.05 7.98
C THR A 51 19.07 0.69 6.50
N GLN A 52 18.19 -0.18 6.00
CA GLN A 52 18.21 -0.55 4.58
C GLN A 52 17.82 0.64 3.68
N ALA A 53 16.88 1.47 4.09
CA ALA A 53 16.49 2.67 3.35
C ALA A 53 17.65 3.69 3.29
N LEU A 54 18.40 3.88 4.37
CA LEU A 54 19.61 4.71 4.38
C LEU A 54 20.68 4.16 3.43
N LYS A 55 20.92 2.85 3.44
CA LYS A 55 21.86 2.20 2.51
C LYS A 55 21.41 2.33 1.05
N ASP A 56 20.12 2.12 0.78
CA ASP A 56 19.55 2.29 -0.56
C ASP A 56 19.72 3.76 -1.03
N PHE A 57 19.50 4.73 -0.14
CA PHE A 57 19.74 6.14 -0.40
C PHE A 57 21.20 6.42 -0.76
N GLN A 58 22.14 5.97 0.08
CA GLN A 58 23.58 6.15 -0.15
C GLN A 58 24.03 5.51 -1.46
N LEU A 59 23.53 4.31 -1.78
CA LEU A 59 23.81 3.64 -3.05
C LEU A 59 23.31 4.45 -4.26
N LEU A 60 22.08 4.97 -4.20
CA LEU A 60 21.51 5.79 -5.28
C LEU A 60 22.30 7.10 -5.47
N MET A 61 22.81 7.67 -4.38
CA MET A 61 23.62 8.89 -4.40
C MET A 61 25.12 8.63 -4.65
N LYS A 62 25.54 7.36 -4.80
CA LYS A 62 26.94 6.94 -4.94
C LYS A 62 27.84 7.43 -3.79
N ILE A 63 27.33 7.36 -2.57
CA ILE A 63 28.02 7.75 -1.34
C ILE A 63 28.51 6.50 -0.63
N GLU A 64 29.81 6.47 -0.33
CA GLU A 64 30.46 5.40 0.44
C GLU A 64 30.77 5.91 1.85
N GLU A 65 29.78 5.86 2.75
CA GLU A 65 29.92 6.19 4.16
C GLU A 65 29.28 5.10 5.03
N GLU A 66 29.95 4.73 6.12
CA GLU A 66 29.34 3.87 7.13
C GLU A 66 28.48 4.73 8.08
N GLY A 67 27.16 4.50 8.10
CA GLY A 67 26.25 5.29 8.93
C GLY A 67 25.92 6.66 8.30
N LEU A 68 25.73 7.67 9.14
CA LEU A 68 25.30 9.01 8.70
C LEU A 68 26.47 9.99 8.81
N GLY A 69 27.28 10.05 7.73
CA GLY A 69 28.41 10.96 7.58
C GLY A 69 28.04 12.29 6.90
N LYS A 70 29.04 13.15 6.71
CA LYS A 70 28.84 14.51 6.18
C LYS A 70 28.26 14.49 4.77
N ALA A 71 28.75 13.61 3.88
CA ALA A 71 28.26 13.55 2.50
C ALA A 71 26.81 13.09 2.46
N THR A 72 26.45 12.08 3.28
CA THR A 72 25.07 11.59 3.39
C THR A 72 24.14 12.68 3.91
N ILE A 73 24.54 13.41 4.97
CA ILE A 73 23.74 14.50 5.54
C ILE A 73 23.53 15.62 4.50
N GLN A 74 24.60 16.05 3.83
CA GLN A 74 24.53 17.08 2.79
C GLN A 74 23.54 16.66 1.68
N ALA A 75 23.68 15.43 1.17
CA ALA A 75 22.81 14.91 0.14
C ALA A 75 21.34 14.86 0.59
N LEU A 76 21.05 14.40 1.81
CA LEU A 76 19.67 14.34 2.35
C LEU A 76 19.01 15.73 2.50
N ILE A 77 19.81 16.79 2.67
CA ILE A 77 19.31 18.16 2.78
C ILE A 77 19.03 18.75 1.39
N GLU A 78 19.89 18.48 0.42
CA GLU A 78 19.83 19.08 -0.91
C GLU A 78 18.90 18.35 -1.88
N VAL A 79 18.84 17.01 -1.77
CA VAL A 79 18.10 16.18 -2.71
C VAL A 79 16.61 16.32 -2.50
N LYS A 80 15.89 16.61 -3.59
CA LYS A 80 14.43 16.66 -3.61
C LYS A 80 13.83 15.30 -3.97
N GLU A 81 14.47 14.60 -4.91
CA GLU A 81 14.06 13.28 -5.37
C GLU A 81 15.31 12.44 -5.70
N VAL A 82 15.28 11.16 -5.33
CA VAL A 82 16.33 10.17 -5.67
C VAL A 82 15.94 9.27 -6.82
N ILE A 83 14.63 9.04 -6.98
CA ILE A 83 14.03 8.32 -8.11
C ILE A 83 12.93 9.24 -8.63
N PRO A 84 13.25 10.15 -9.57
CA PRO A 84 12.29 11.09 -10.12
C PRO A 84 11.18 10.35 -10.86
N LEU A 85 9.92 10.73 -10.60
CA LEU A 85 8.79 10.08 -11.24
C LEU A 85 8.65 10.53 -12.70
N GLN A 86 8.65 9.56 -13.61
CA GLN A 86 8.42 9.76 -15.03
C GLN A 86 6.97 9.36 -15.33
N LEU A 87 6.06 10.31 -15.16
CA LEU A 87 4.63 10.08 -15.27
C LEU A 87 4.13 10.41 -16.68
N SER A 88 3.40 9.46 -17.28
CA SER A 88 2.69 9.61 -18.55
C SER A 88 1.17 9.62 -18.32
N ASP A 89 0.38 9.38 -19.37
CA ASP A 89 -1.09 9.27 -19.27
C ASP A 89 -1.57 7.81 -19.25
N ASN A 90 -0.66 6.85 -19.21
CA ASN A 90 -1.03 5.45 -18.98
C ASN A 90 -1.64 5.24 -17.59
N LEU A 91 -2.40 4.14 -17.42
CA LEU A 91 -3.09 3.83 -16.16
C LEU A 91 -2.16 3.86 -14.93
N ALA A 92 -0.96 3.28 -15.04
CA ALA A 92 0.00 3.24 -13.94
C ALA A 92 0.33 4.67 -13.45
N SER A 93 0.64 5.56 -14.39
CA SER A 93 0.97 6.95 -14.10
C SER A 93 -0.23 7.72 -13.58
N ARG A 94 -1.43 7.46 -14.11
CA ARG A 94 -2.68 8.09 -13.63
C ARG A 94 -2.98 7.72 -12.17
N ILE A 95 -2.79 6.45 -11.79
CA ILE A 95 -2.92 5.99 -10.40
C ILE A 95 -1.92 6.73 -9.50
N ILE A 96 -0.64 6.83 -9.91
CA ILE A 96 0.37 7.55 -9.12
C ILE A 96 0.05 9.05 -9.01
N LYS A 97 -0.37 9.71 -10.11
CA LYS A 97 -0.85 11.11 -10.09
C LYS A 97 -2.01 11.29 -9.10
N TYR A 98 -2.98 10.37 -9.09
CA TYR A 98 -4.10 10.41 -8.15
C TYR A 98 -3.64 10.25 -6.70
N MET A 99 -2.80 9.26 -6.43
CA MET A 99 -2.23 9.01 -5.09
C MET A 99 -1.50 10.25 -4.54
N GLN A 100 -0.74 10.95 -5.39
CA GLN A 100 0.01 12.15 -5.01
C GLN A 100 -0.80 13.45 -5.07
N SER A 101 -2.06 13.42 -5.51
CA SER A 101 -2.89 14.62 -5.58
C SER A 101 -3.07 15.23 -4.17
N LYS A 102 -3.17 16.55 -4.09
CA LYS A 102 -3.18 17.30 -2.82
C LYS A 102 -4.21 16.79 -1.80
N ASN A 103 -5.36 16.31 -2.28
CA ASN A 103 -6.45 15.84 -1.42
C ASN A 103 -6.27 14.40 -0.94
N LYS A 104 -5.37 13.62 -1.58
CA LYS A 104 -5.15 12.20 -1.27
C LYS A 104 -3.86 12.00 -0.49
N ASN A 105 -2.75 12.55 -1.00
CA ASN A 105 -1.42 12.52 -0.38
C ASN A 105 -1.03 11.12 0.15
N TYR A 106 -1.29 10.08 -0.63
CA TYR A 106 -0.92 8.70 -0.30
C TYR A 106 0.58 8.49 -0.55
N PHE A 107 1.19 7.64 0.27
CA PHE A 107 2.58 7.25 0.10
C PHE A 107 2.76 6.39 -1.16
N VAL A 108 3.86 6.61 -1.88
CA VAL A 108 4.25 5.86 -3.07
C VAL A 108 5.65 5.33 -2.86
N ALA A 109 5.77 4.01 -2.71
CA ALA A 109 7.05 3.33 -2.59
C ALA A 109 7.79 3.39 -3.94
N ARG A 110 9.09 3.70 -3.90
CA ARG A 110 9.97 3.79 -5.08
C ARG A 110 11.18 2.88 -4.92
N GLY A 111 11.69 2.40 -6.04
CA GLY A 111 12.86 1.52 -6.13
C GLY A 111 12.51 0.10 -6.57
N LYS A 112 13.54 -0.59 -7.06
CA LYS A 112 13.42 -1.97 -7.56
C LYS A 112 12.87 -2.91 -6.49
N GLN A 113 11.89 -3.72 -6.86
CA GLN A 113 11.18 -4.69 -6.02
C GLN A 113 10.63 -4.05 -4.74
N ARG A 114 10.09 -2.83 -4.86
CA ARG A 114 9.26 -2.19 -3.84
C ARG A 114 7.91 -1.91 -4.46
N TYR A 115 6.93 -2.70 -4.07
CA TYR A 115 5.64 -2.73 -4.74
C TYR A 115 4.62 -1.85 -4.04
N ASN A 116 3.73 -1.26 -4.84
CA ASN A 116 2.53 -0.58 -4.39
C ASN A 116 1.34 -1.49 -4.73
N ILE A 117 0.52 -1.84 -3.74
CA ILE A 117 -0.72 -2.61 -3.94
C ILE A 117 -1.89 -1.63 -3.97
N ILE A 118 -2.66 -1.64 -5.06
CA ILE A 118 -3.80 -0.73 -5.27
C ILE A 118 -5.02 -1.57 -5.62
N TYR A 119 -6.16 -1.24 -5.03
CA TYR A 119 -7.47 -1.67 -5.51
C TYR A 119 -8.24 -0.47 -6.06
N ILE A 120 -8.86 -0.66 -7.22
CA ILE A 120 -9.74 0.33 -7.85
C ILE A 120 -11.13 -0.27 -7.92
N GLU A 121 -12.04 0.28 -7.13
CA GLU A 121 -13.47 -0.09 -7.12
C GLU A 121 -14.16 0.44 -8.39
N GLY A 122 -15.01 -0.37 -9.02
CA GLY A 122 -15.81 0.00 -10.18
C GLY A 122 -15.01 0.37 -11.43
N ALA A 123 -13.98 -0.39 -11.80
CA ALA A 123 -13.11 -0.06 -12.94
C ALA A 123 -12.74 -1.25 -13.84
N ASN A 124 -12.65 -0.98 -15.14
CA ASN A 124 -12.14 -1.91 -16.14
C ASN A 124 -10.61 -2.06 -16.07
N ALA A 125 -10.04 -2.99 -16.83
CA ALA A 125 -8.60 -3.27 -16.80
C ALA A 125 -7.71 -2.09 -17.22
N ASP A 126 -8.26 -1.17 -18.01
CA ASP A 126 -7.65 0.10 -18.44
C ASP A 126 -7.91 1.27 -17.47
N GLY A 127 -8.65 1.02 -16.38
CA GLY A 127 -9.02 2.00 -15.37
C GLY A 127 -10.16 2.93 -15.77
N VAL A 128 -10.88 2.65 -16.85
CA VAL A 128 -12.14 3.33 -17.18
C VAL A 128 -13.23 2.85 -16.20
N PRO A 129 -14.01 3.75 -15.58
CA PRO A 129 -15.10 3.36 -14.69
C PRO A 129 -16.11 2.44 -15.39
N ASN A 130 -16.63 1.46 -14.65
CA ASN A 130 -17.73 0.62 -15.09
C ASN A 130 -18.99 0.88 -14.25
N ALA A 131 -20.02 0.04 -14.41
CA ALA A 131 -21.31 0.24 -13.76
C ALA A 131 -21.32 -0.06 -12.25
N ASP A 132 -20.20 -0.53 -11.69
CA ASP A 132 -20.01 -0.83 -10.27
C ASP A 132 -21.16 -1.66 -9.66
N LYS A 133 -21.57 -2.72 -10.37
CA LYS A 133 -22.72 -3.53 -9.97
C LYS A 133 -22.37 -4.43 -8.79
N LEU A 134 -23.21 -4.37 -7.76
CA LEU A 134 -23.18 -5.30 -6.63
C LEU A 134 -23.04 -6.75 -7.10
N ASN A 135 -22.17 -7.50 -6.41
CA ASN A 135 -21.96 -8.94 -6.56
C ASN A 135 -21.19 -9.37 -7.83
N GLU A 136 -20.67 -8.44 -8.61
CA GLU A 136 -19.84 -8.72 -9.78
C GLU A 136 -18.34 -8.62 -9.47
N TRP A 137 -17.52 -9.23 -10.32
CA TRP A 137 -16.06 -9.01 -10.31
C TRP A 137 -15.76 -7.85 -11.25
N ASN A 138 -15.87 -6.64 -10.72
CA ASN A 138 -15.87 -5.37 -11.44
C ASN A 138 -14.78 -4.40 -10.94
N ASP A 139 -13.96 -4.83 -9.98
CA ASP A 139 -12.85 -4.06 -9.45
C ASP A 139 -11.52 -4.58 -9.97
N ARG A 140 -10.46 -3.79 -9.76
CA ARG A 140 -9.09 -4.17 -10.13
C ARG A 140 -8.21 -4.28 -8.91
N ARG A 141 -7.52 -5.43 -8.77
CA ARG A 141 -6.33 -5.56 -7.91
C ARG A 141 -5.09 -5.33 -8.76
N ILE A 142 -4.33 -4.30 -8.45
CA ILE A 142 -3.18 -3.84 -9.22
C ILE A 142 -1.93 -3.83 -8.34
N VAL A 143 -0.81 -4.26 -8.92
CA VAL A 143 0.53 -4.08 -8.33
C VAL A 143 1.36 -3.21 -9.24
N ILE A 144 1.90 -2.12 -8.70
CA ILE A 144 2.78 -1.18 -9.42
C ILE A 144 4.19 -1.23 -8.83
N GLU A 145 5.18 -1.36 -9.70
CA GLU A 145 6.59 -1.13 -9.37
C GLU A 145 7.06 0.19 -9.98
N ILE A 146 7.91 0.92 -9.25
CA ILE A 146 8.59 2.12 -9.74
C ILE A 146 10.10 1.91 -9.58
N ALA A 147 10.67 1.00 -10.38
CA ALA A 147 12.05 0.56 -10.20
C ALA A 147 13.07 1.70 -10.40
N MET A 148 12.89 2.47 -11.48
CA MET A 148 13.75 3.60 -11.88
C MET A 148 12.90 4.75 -12.45
N GLY A 149 11.87 5.17 -11.71
CA GLY A 149 11.11 6.39 -12.00
C GLY A 149 9.85 6.23 -12.84
N THR A 150 9.85 5.35 -13.85
CA THR A 150 8.63 5.05 -14.63
C THR A 150 7.75 4.02 -13.88
N PRO A 151 6.48 4.34 -13.54
CA PRO A 151 5.57 3.36 -12.96
C PRO A 151 5.17 2.28 -13.96
N GLN A 152 5.26 1.02 -13.53
CA GLN A 152 4.87 -0.15 -14.32
C GLN A 152 3.88 -1.00 -13.55
N ILE A 153 2.75 -1.33 -14.19
CA ILE A 153 1.82 -2.34 -13.68
C ILE A 153 2.47 -3.70 -13.93
N VAL A 154 2.83 -4.38 -12.84
CA VAL A 154 3.42 -5.74 -12.86
C VAL A 154 2.38 -6.82 -12.55
N GLY A 155 1.16 -6.42 -12.21
CA GLY A 155 0.02 -7.31 -12.04
C GLY A 155 -1.30 -6.55 -12.03
N ASN A 156 -2.33 -7.12 -12.67
CA ASN A 156 -3.64 -6.49 -12.81
C ASN A 156 -4.71 -7.58 -12.97
N TRP A 157 -5.49 -7.84 -11.92
CA TRP A 157 -6.48 -8.92 -11.89
C TRP A 157 -7.88 -8.39 -11.58
N LEU A 158 -8.90 -9.10 -12.05
CA LEU A 158 -10.27 -8.89 -11.58
C LEU A 158 -10.35 -9.16 -10.08
N ALA A 159 -11.07 -8.29 -9.39
CA ALA A 159 -11.19 -8.32 -7.94
C ALA A 159 -12.55 -7.76 -7.49
N THR A 160 -12.72 -7.71 -6.18
CA THR A 160 -13.73 -6.90 -5.49
C THR A 160 -13.12 -6.30 -4.21
N THR A 161 -13.53 -5.09 -3.86
CA THR A 161 -13.34 -4.45 -2.54
C THR A 161 -14.63 -4.42 -1.72
N GLU A 162 -15.67 -5.04 -2.24
CA GLU A 162 -17.02 -5.03 -1.72
C GLU A 162 -17.43 -6.39 -1.13
N PRO A 163 -18.46 -6.42 -0.27
CA PRO A 163 -19.12 -7.67 0.09
C PRO A 163 -19.92 -8.19 -1.11
N GLY A 164 -19.98 -9.52 -1.24
CA GLY A 164 -20.90 -10.15 -2.19
C GLY A 164 -22.34 -10.10 -1.69
N HIS A 165 -23.29 -10.34 -2.59
CA HIS A 165 -24.74 -10.24 -2.33
C HIS A 165 -25.16 -11.01 -1.07
N TYR A 166 -24.68 -12.25 -0.90
CA TYR A 166 -24.99 -13.05 0.29
C TYR A 166 -24.66 -12.32 1.60
N TYR A 167 -23.51 -11.67 1.70
CA TYR A 167 -23.10 -10.98 2.92
C TYR A 167 -23.68 -9.57 3.06
N THR A 168 -24.08 -8.95 1.96
CA THR A 168 -24.92 -7.73 2.00
C THR A 168 -26.26 -8.04 2.64
N VAL A 169 -26.91 -9.14 2.24
CA VAL A 169 -28.23 -9.50 2.78
C VAL A 169 -28.16 -10.23 4.12
N ASN A 170 -27.11 -11.01 4.38
CA ASN A 170 -26.81 -11.73 5.63
C ASN A 170 -25.48 -11.26 6.24
N PRO A 171 -25.42 -10.06 6.83
CA PRO A 171 -24.17 -9.51 7.33
C PRO A 171 -23.66 -10.30 8.54
N MET A 172 -22.35 -10.48 8.61
CA MET A 172 -21.69 -11.12 9.76
C MET A 172 -21.74 -10.27 11.03
N ASN A 173 -22.04 -8.97 10.89
CA ASN A 173 -22.17 -8.04 11.99
C ASN A 173 -23.60 -7.44 11.97
N PRO A 174 -24.31 -7.38 13.11
CA PRO A 174 -25.66 -6.82 13.16
C PRO A 174 -25.75 -5.34 12.76
N LYS A 175 -24.62 -4.62 12.72
CA LYS A 175 -24.55 -3.25 12.24
C LYS A 175 -24.60 -3.13 10.72
N GLY A 176 -24.39 -4.21 9.95
CA GLY A 176 -24.37 -4.17 8.49
C GLY A 176 -23.16 -4.88 7.87
N ALA A 177 -23.17 -4.98 6.54
CA ALA A 177 -22.07 -5.57 5.78
C ALA A 177 -20.82 -4.68 5.83
N ALA A 178 -19.63 -5.28 5.83
CA ALA A 178 -18.40 -4.50 5.85
C ALA A 178 -18.10 -3.94 4.46
N ARG A 179 -17.94 -2.63 4.35
CA ARG A 179 -17.38 -1.97 3.15
C ARG A 179 -16.15 -1.18 3.56
N ILE A 180 -14.97 -1.58 3.11
CA ILE A 180 -13.73 -0.88 3.48
C ILE A 180 -13.76 0.56 2.98
N ALA A 181 -13.38 1.51 3.84
CA ALA A 181 -13.33 2.92 3.47
C ALA A 181 -12.16 3.18 2.50
N PHE A 182 -12.37 4.03 1.50
CA PHE A 182 -11.31 4.48 0.61
C PHE A 182 -10.16 5.12 1.40
N GLY A 183 -8.93 4.76 1.08
CA GLY A 183 -7.77 5.13 1.87
C GLY A 183 -6.56 4.23 1.62
N GLN A 184 -5.48 4.49 2.36
CA GLN A 184 -4.26 3.71 2.34
C GLN A 184 -3.97 3.17 3.74
N TYR A 185 -3.76 1.86 3.87
CA TYR A 185 -3.64 1.19 5.16
C TYR A 185 -2.41 0.28 5.21
N PRO A 186 -1.51 0.41 6.19
CA PRO A 186 -0.44 -0.55 6.47
C PRO A 186 -1.00 -1.66 7.37
N ALA A 187 -1.74 -2.61 6.78
CA ALA A 187 -2.62 -3.48 7.57
C ALA A 187 -2.54 -4.98 7.28
N TRP A 188 -1.62 -5.46 6.44
CA TRP A 188 -1.62 -6.87 6.04
C TRP A 188 -0.26 -7.55 6.12
N GLN A 189 -0.22 -8.81 6.54
CA GLN A 189 0.98 -9.64 6.52
C GLN A 189 0.71 -10.95 5.77
N VAL A 190 1.76 -11.59 5.26
CA VAL A 190 1.61 -12.94 4.69
C VAL A 190 1.16 -13.91 5.78
N GLY A 191 0.08 -14.65 5.49
CA GLY A 191 -0.49 -15.66 6.37
C GLY A 191 -1.38 -16.62 5.58
N THR A 192 -2.28 -17.30 6.28
CA THR A 192 -3.20 -18.28 5.68
C THR A 192 -4.65 -17.81 5.85
N HIS A 193 -5.43 -17.86 4.78
CA HIS A 193 -6.88 -17.65 4.78
C HIS A 193 -7.62 -18.96 4.48
N GLY A 194 -8.82 -19.11 5.03
CA GLY A 194 -9.72 -20.24 4.78
C GLY A 194 -9.51 -21.44 5.72
N ASN A 195 -10.60 -22.15 6.01
CA ASN A 195 -10.59 -23.37 6.82
C ASN A 195 -10.71 -24.62 5.94
N SER A 196 -11.67 -24.64 5.01
CA SER A 196 -11.95 -25.77 4.11
C SER A 196 -10.98 -25.88 2.95
N GLU A 197 -10.48 -24.74 2.46
CA GLU A 197 -9.43 -24.66 1.45
C GLU A 197 -8.37 -23.64 1.90
N PRO A 198 -7.52 -23.99 2.87
CA PRO A 198 -6.50 -23.09 3.39
C PRO A 198 -5.50 -22.70 2.31
N HIS A 199 -5.19 -21.40 2.21
CA HIS A 199 -4.25 -20.89 1.22
C HIS A 199 -3.50 -19.66 1.69
N GLU A 200 -2.32 -19.44 1.10
CA GLU A 200 -1.52 -18.25 1.37
C GLU A 200 -2.28 -17.00 0.92
N ALA A 201 -2.30 -15.98 1.77
CA ALA A 201 -3.01 -14.73 1.58
C ALA A 201 -2.30 -13.59 2.32
N LEU A 202 -2.75 -12.36 2.08
CA LEU A 202 -2.43 -11.23 2.95
C LEU A 202 -3.50 -11.12 4.04
N VAL A 203 -3.19 -11.53 5.27
CA VAL A 203 -4.13 -11.51 6.39
C VAL A 203 -4.10 -10.17 7.11
N GLN A 204 -5.25 -9.70 7.58
CA GLN A 204 -5.33 -8.43 8.32
C GLN A 204 -4.58 -8.56 9.65
N THR A 205 -3.65 -7.64 9.89
CA THR A 205 -2.90 -7.50 11.15
C THR A 205 -2.85 -6.07 11.66
N GLY A 206 -3.28 -5.09 10.85
CA GLY A 206 -3.31 -3.68 11.23
C GLY A 206 -4.71 -3.06 11.17
N VAL A 207 -4.79 -1.82 11.61
CA VAL A 207 -6.04 -1.07 11.69
C VAL A 207 -6.52 -0.68 10.30
N VAL A 208 -7.79 -0.98 10.01
CA VAL A 208 -8.52 -0.48 8.85
C VAL A 208 -9.77 0.23 9.30
N LYS A 209 -10.34 1.04 8.41
CA LYS A 209 -11.64 1.67 8.60
C LYS A 209 -12.66 1.06 7.64
N LEU A 210 -13.84 0.75 8.17
CA LEU A 210 -14.98 0.21 7.43
C LEU A 210 -16.18 1.15 7.59
N HIS A 211 -17.12 1.04 6.66
CA HIS A 211 -18.50 1.45 6.81
C HIS A 211 -19.36 0.18 6.97
N ARG A 212 -20.37 0.24 7.84
CA ARG A 212 -21.29 -0.87 8.07
C ARG A 212 -22.62 -0.61 7.35
N ASP A 213 -22.76 -1.20 6.18
CA ASP A 213 -23.93 -1.08 5.30
C ASP A 213 -25.14 -1.77 5.94
N ARG A 214 -25.90 -0.98 6.71
CA ARG A 214 -27.04 -1.46 7.50
C ARG A 214 -28.30 -1.51 6.66
N ASN A 215 -28.47 -0.54 5.76
CA ASN A 215 -29.65 -0.38 4.92
C ASN A 215 -29.56 -1.19 3.61
N LYS A 216 -28.40 -1.80 3.33
CA LYS A 216 -28.13 -2.72 2.22
C LYS A 216 -28.21 -2.04 0.85
N ASP A 217 -27.87 -0.75 0.80
CA ASP A 217 -27.92 0.03 -0.43
C ASP A 217 -26.59 0.00 -1.21
N GLY A 218 -25.53 -0.55 -0.61
CA GLY A 218 -24.20 -0.64 -1.22
C GLY A 218 -23.40 0.67 -1.17
N PHE A 219 -23.87 1.71 -0.50
CA PHE A 219 -23.17 2.99 -0.41
C PHE A 219 -22.54 3.18 0.96
N ARG A 220 -21.37 3.83 1.01
CA ARG A 220 -20.71 4.19 2.28
C ARG A 220 -21.33 5.43 2.94
N THR A 221 -22.11 6.21 2.19
CA THR A 221 -22.63 7.51 2.62
C THR A 221 -23.74 7.35 3.64
N GLY A 222 -23.55 7.91 4.84
CA GLY A 222 -24.54 7.82 5.92
C GLY A 222 -24.41 6.57 6.78
N ASP A 223 -23.57 5.61 6.38
CA ASP A 223 -23.25 4.44 7.19
C ASP A 223 -22.33 4.76 8.37
N PRO A 224 -22.50 4.08 9.52
CA PRO A 224 -21.61 4.23 10.65
C PRO A 224 -20.21 3.68 10.35
N GLU A 225 -19.18 4.43 10.75
CA GLU A 225 -17.79 4.00 10.66
C GLU A 225 -17.48 2.93 11.74
N ASP A 226 -16.61 1.99 11.40
CA ASP A 226 -16.07 0.97 12.31
C ASP A 226 -14.56 0.81 12.07
N ILE A 227 -13.75 1.06 13.10
CA ILE A 227 -12.28 1.14 13.01
C ILE A 227 -11.67 0.09 13.92
N GLY A 228 -10.78 -0.73 13.38
CA GLY A 228 -10.19 -1.84 14.15
C GLY A 228 -9.21 -2.70 13.34
N SER A 229 -8.47 -3.55 14.05
CA SER A 229 -7.42 -4.41 13.48
C SER A 229 -7.76 -5.89 13.41
N HIS A 230 -8.97 -6.29 13.82
CA HIS A 230 -9.36 -7.69 13.97
C HIS A 230 -10.68 -8.01 13.27
N PHE A 231 -10.94 -7.39 12.12
CA PHE A 231 -12.15 -7.65 11.34
C PHE A 231 -12.03 -8.87 10.42
N GLY A 232 -10.81 -9.34 10.15
CA GLY A 232 -10.58 -10.45 9.22
C GLY A 232 -10.65 -10.03 7.75
N ILE A 233 -10.38 -8.76 7.45
CA ILE A 233 -10.42 -8.19 6.09
C ILE A 233 -9.15 -8.61 5.36
N ASN A 234 -9.12 -9.86 4.90
CA ASN A 234 -7.96 -10.44 4.24
C ASN A 234 -7.93 -10.07 2.75
N GLN A 235 -6.76 -10.23 2.12
CA GLN A 235 -6.61 -10.25 0.67
C GLN A 235 -6.33 -11.65 0.17
N HIS A 236 -7.33 -12.27 -0.46
CA HIS A 236 -7.32 -13.70 -0.80
C HIS A 236 -7.94 -13.95 -2.19
N TRP A 237 -8.15 -15.22 -2.57
CA TRP A 237 -8.81 -15.56 -3.83
C TRP A 237 -10.34 -15.69 -3.73
N GLY A 238 -11.02 -15.52 -4.85
CA GLY A 238 -12.46 -15.62 -5.01
C GLY A 238 -12.97 -17.01 -5.39
N TYR A 239 -12.13 -18.03 -5.23
CA TYR A 239 -12.46 -19.44 -5.49
C TYR A 239 -12.89 -19.72 -6.93
N ASP A 240 -12.46 -18.89 -7.89
CA ASP A 240 -12.87 -18.97 -9.30
C ASP A 240 -14.39 -18.86 -9.49
N ASN A 241 -15.09 -18.27 -8.52
CA ASN A 241 -16.54 -18.09 -8.58
C ASN A 241 -16.91 -17.10 -9.69
N LYS A 242 -18.08 -17.31 -10.32
CA LYS A 242 -18.62 -16.41 -11.34
C LYS A 242 -19.10 -15.07 -10.77
N LEU A 243 -19.56 -15.08 -9.53
CA LEU A 243 -20.04 -13.93 -8.77
C LEU A 243 -19.27 -13.85 -7.44
N VAL A 244 -19.26 -12.67 -6.81
CA VAL A 244 -18.59 -12.50 -5.51
C VAL A 244 -19.26 -13.36 -4.45
N ASP A 245 -20.56 -13.19 -4.26
CA ASP A 245 -21.43 -13.95 -3.35
C ASP A 245 -20.77 -14.22 -1.98
N LYS A 246 -20.51 -15.49 -1.65
CA LYS A 246 -19.87 -15.90 -0.39
C LYS A 246 -18.34 -15.76 -0.38
N ALA A 247 -17.73 -15.28 -1.46
CA ALA A 247 -16.28 -15.10 -1.51
C ALA A 247 -15.80 -13.90 -0.68
N SER A 248 -16.65 -12.89 -0.43
CA SER A 248 -16.25 -11.69 0.32
C SER A 248 -17.36 -11.23 1.26
N ALA A 249 -17.05 -11.18 2.56
CA ALA A 249 -17.85 -10.47 3.55
C ALA A 249 -17.41 -9.00 3.76
N GLY A 250 -16.59 -8.48 2.84
CA GLY A 250 -15.89 -7.19 2.91
C GLY A 250 -14.36 -7.29 2.79
N CYS A 251 -13.83 -8.47 2.44
CA CYS A 251 -12.42 -8.70 2.12
C CYS A 251 -12.01 -8.04 0.80
N LEU A 252 -10.70 -7.97 0.54
CA LEU A 252 -10.15 -7.55 -0.75
C LEU A 252 -9.83 -8.78 -1.60
N VAL A 253 -10.72 -9.18 -2.49
CA VAL A 253 -10.68 -10.53 -3.07
C VAL A 253 -10.34 -10.48 -4.55
N GLY A 254 -9.31 -11.21 -4.99
CA GLY A 254 -9.04 -11.40 -6.42
C GLY A 254 -9.77 -12.62 -6.95
N GLN A 255 -10.47 -12.53 -8.09
CA GLN A 255 -11.42 -13.55 -8.54
C GLN A 255 -10.83 -14.97 -8.60
N THR A 256 -9.68 -15.13 -9.28
CA THR A 256 -9.16 -16.45 -9.63
C THR A 256 -8.09 -16.94 -8.66
N ARG A 257 -8.04 -18.26 -8.45
CA ARG A 257 -6.96 -18.91 -7.67
C ARG A 257 -5.60 -18.67 -8.32
N GLN A 258 -5.55 -18.79 -9.65
CA GLN A 258 -4.31 -18.59 -10.41
C GLN A 258 -3.80 -17.15 -10.28
N GLY A 259 -4.66 -16.15 -10.50
CA GLY A 259 -4.28 -14.75 -10.36
C GLY A 259 -3.88 -14.38 -8.94
N HIS A 260 -4.41 -15.07 -7.93
CA HIS A 260 -3.94 -14.89 -6.55
C HIS A 260 -2.58 -15.51 -6.28
N ARG A 261 -2.28 -16.69 -6.84
CA ARG A 261 -0.93 -17.28 -6.75
C ARG A 261 0.12 -16.38 -7.41
N GLU A 262 -0.20 -15.80 -8.56
CA GLU A 262 0.66 -14.80 -9.23
C GLU A 262 0.84 -13.55 -8.37
N PHE A 263 -0.24 -13.02 -7.80
CA PHE A 263 -0.19 -11.88 -6.89
C PHE A 263 0.75 -12.17 -5.71
N MET A 264 0.56 -13.29 -5.00
CA MET A 264 1.40 -13.68 -3.86
C MET A 264 2.86 -13.88 -4.28
N GLN A 265 3.11 -14.50 -5.44
CA GLN A 265 4.45 -14.67 -5.99
C GLN A 265 5.14 -13.34 -6.26
N ILE A 266 4.44 -12.35 -6.80
CA ILE A 266 4.98 -11.01 -7.07
C ILE A 266 5.29 -10.29 -5.76
N ILE A 267 4.30 -10.13 -4.86
CA ILE A 267 4.48 -9.30 -3.66
C ILE A 267 5.51 -9.89 -2.69
N LYS A 268 5.71 -11.21 -2.69
CA LYS A 268 6.75 -11.85 -1.88
C LYS A 268 8.16 -11.58 -2.40
N GLN A 269 8.34 -11.05 -3.62
CA GLN A 269 9.64 -10.54 -4.05
C GLN A 269 9.95 -9.15 -3.48
N ASP A 270 9.01 -8.51 -2.76
CA ASP A 270 9.24 -7.19 -2.20
C ASP A 270 10.46 -7.21 -1.27
N ARG A 271 11.42 -6.31 -1.50
CA ARG A 271 12.66 -6.24 -0.70
C ARG A 271 12.38 -6.01 0.78
N ARG A 272 11.28 -5.33 1.13
CA ARG A 272 10.87 -5.13 2.52
C ARG A 272 10.42 -6.45 3.14
N TYR A 273 9.65 -7.26 2.41
CA TYR A 273 9.27 -8.61 2.84
C TYR A 273 10.46 -9.57 2.89
N GLN A 274 11.37 -9.52 1.91
CA GLN A 274 12.58 -10.33 1.92
C GLN A 274 13.51 -9.99 3.11
N LEU A 275 13.54 -8.71 3.53
CA LEU A 275 14.29 -8.27 4.71
C LEU A 275 13.67 -8.77 6.03
N ASN A 276 12.35 -8.92 6.06
CA ASN A 276 11.61 -9.50 7.19
C ASN A 276 10.25 -10.04 6.72
N ASN A 277 10.05 -11.35 6.81
CA ASN A 277 8.80 -12.00 6.39
C ASN A 277 7.57 -11.62 7.25
N LYS A 278 7.76 -10.85 8.32
CA LYS A 278 6.71 -10.17 9.10
C LYS A 278 6.49 -8.72 8.64
N TYR A 279 6.93 -8.36 7.45
CA TYR A 279 6.66 -7.05 6.85
C TYR A 279 5.14 -6.84 6.70
N THR A 280 4.67 -5.69 7.14
CA THR A 280 3.28 -5.27 6.99
C THR A 280 3.13 -4.54 5.68
N PHE A 281 2.51 -5.21 4.70
CA PHE A 281 2.14 -4.64 3.43
C PHE A 281 1.11 -3.53 3.59
N MET A 282 1.28 -2.52 2.76
CA MET A 282 0.37 -1.41 2.62
C MET A 282 -0.46 -1.58 1.35
N SER A 283 -1.76 -1.28 1.42
CA SER A 283 -2.63 -1.27 0.24
C SER A 283 -3.48 -0.01 0.20
N THR A 284 -3.72 0.46 -1.01
CA THR A 284 -4.50 1.67 -1.30
C THR A 284 -5.80 1.26 -1.96
N ILE A 285 -6.94 1.69 -1.43
CA ILE A 285 -8.27 1.40 -1.97
C ILE A 285 -8.88 2.71 -2.43
N ILE A 286 -9.23 2.80 -3.71
CA ILE A 286 -9.71 4.03 -4.35
C ILE A 286 -10.97 3.74 -5.18
N ALA A 287 -11.81 4.76 -5.36
CA ALA A 287 -12.96 4.70 -6.26
C ALA A 287 -12.51 4.98 -7.70
N GLY A 288 -12.96 4.18 -8.66
CA GLY A 288 -12.62 4.33 -10.07
C GLY A 288 -13.19 5.60 -10.69
N ASP A 289 -14.39 6.00 -10.29
CA ASP A 289 -15.03 7.24 -10.73
C ASP A 289 -14.27 8.49 -10.24
N ASP A 290 -13.82 8.51 -8.98
CA ASP A 290 -13.01 9.60 -8.42
C ASP A 290 -11.62 9.65 -9.05
N LEU A 291 -11.02 8.50 -9.38
CA LEU A 291 -9.80 8.43 -10.19
C LEU A 291 -10.02 9.08 -11.56
N ALA A 292 -11.07 8.69 -12.29
CA ALA A 292 -11.36 9.21 -13.62
C ALA A 292 -11.69 10.71 -13.61
N LYS A 293 -12.37 11.19 -12.58
CA LYS A 293 -12.68 12.60 -12.38
C LYS A 293 -11.43 13.43 -12.06
N THR A 294 -10.57 12.91 -11.19
CA THR A 294 -9.39 13.64 -10.69
C THR A 294 -8.23 13.59 -11.69
N VAL A 295 -8.02 12.45 -12.36
CA VAL A 295 -6.99 12.22 -13.37
C VAL A 295 -7.61 11.51 -14.58
N PRO A 296 -8.21 12.28 -15.51
CA PRO A 296 -8.79 11.74 -16.74
C PRO A 296 -7.78 10.93 -17.56
N ALA A 297 -8.32 10.05 -18.40
CA ALA A 297 -7.54 9.25 -19.35
C ALA A 297 -7.00 10.10 -20.50
#